data_AF-A0A089M975-F1
#
_entry.id   AF-A0A089M975-F1
#
_cell.length_a   1.000
_cell.length_b   1.000
_cell.length_c   1.000
_cell.angle_alpha   90.00
_cell.angle_beta   90.00
_cell.angle_gamma   90.00
#
_symmetry.space_group_name_H-M   'P 1'
#
loop_
_entity.id
_entity.type
_entity.pdbx_description
1 polymer ?
#
loop_
_entity_poly.entity_id
_entity_poly.type
_entity_poly.pdbx_seq_one_letter_code
_entity_poly.pdbx_strand_id
1 'polypeptide(L)'
;MAFNRRVINKELDMANLNKHNDNYTDIETTLDSHDIAVTNSANHIADGNIHTTAVEKAKLAGITAGAGGANSATDTVIGNRTATDNTTPSLTGSITALFSSLFTLIKGITGKPSALTAPAITLETTKAHVDNVNLHTTAAEKTKLAGIAAGAEVNQNSFAKVNNIDAAAKSDALTVTGGTGITVTTNPTTKTMTVTATGTATPGAHGSSHNSDGSDPIPELVSLKAKVTALENFLAYMPIDGGGFDTSPGGPVIDGGTI
;
A
#
# COMPACT_ATOMS: atom_id res chain seq x y z
N MET A 1 -10.70 -132.40 37.70
CA MET A 1 -9.70 -131.64 36.93
C MET A 1 -8.40 -132.43 36.93
N ALA A 2 -8.02 -133.04 35.80
CA ALA A 2 -6.78 -133.79 35.71
C ALA A 2 -5.61 -132.81 35.55
N PHE A 3 -4.66 -132.84 36.48
CA PHE A 3 -3.45 -132.02 36.41
C PHE A 3 -2.46 -132.70 35.47
N ASN A 4 -2.51 -132.37 34.18
CA ASN A 4 -1.48 -132.80 33.24
C ASN A 4 -0.18 -132.03 33.56
N ARG A 5 0.72 -132.65 34.32
CA ARG A 5 2.06 -132.10 34.53
C ARG A 5 2.77 -132.02 33.18
N ARG A 6 3.16 -130.81 32.78
CA ARG A 6 3.96 -130.57 31.59
C ARG A 6 5.34 -131.21 31.81
N VAL A 7 5.60 -132.32 31.14
CA VAL A 7 6.92 -132.99 31.19
C VAL A 7 7.89 -132.09 30.45
N ILE A 8 8.85 -131.52 31.18
CA ILE A 8 9.90 -130.68 30.61
C ILE A 8 10.86 -131.59 29.85
N ASN A 9 10.90 -131.45 28.52
CA ASN A 9 11.88 -132.10 27.65
C ASN A 9 12.86 -131.05 27.11
N LYS A 10 14.02 -131.49 26.62
CA LYS A 10 15.08 -130.60 26.13
C LYS A 10 14.61 -129.60 25.05
N GLU A 11 13.63 -130.00 24.23
CA GLU A 11 13.05 -129.15 23.20
C GLU A 11 12.21 -128.01 23.80
N LEU A 12 11.39 -128.31 24.80
CA LEU A 12 10.59 -127.31 25.52
C LEU A 12 11.48 -126.34 26.31
N ASP A 13 12.60 -126.82 26.87
CA ASP A 13 13.59 -125.98 27.53
C ASP A 13 14.26 -125.01 26.55
N MET A 14 14.67 -125.50 25.38
CA MET A 14 15.28 -124.68 24.32
C MET A 14 14.29 -123.65 23.76
N ALA A 15 13.03 -124.04 23.58
CA ALA A 15 11.98 -123.13 23.11
C ALA A 15 11.66 -122.02 24.11
N ASN A 16 11.69 -122.31 25.42
CA ASN A 16 11.52 -121.30 26.46
C ASN A 16 12.73 -120.37 26.53
N LEU A 17 13.95 -120.91 26.38
CA LEU A 17 15.18 -120.13 26.33
C LEU A 17 15.19 -119.17 25.14
N ASN A 18 14.78 -119.63 23.95
CA ASN A 18 14.69 -118.78 22.76
C ASN A 18 13.71 -117.61 22.96
N LYS A 19 12.51 -117.88 23.48
CA LYS A 19 11.53 -116.81 23.80
C LYS A 19 12.07 -115.80 24.81
N HIS A 20 12.86 -116.27 25.78
CA HIS A 20 13.47 -115.37 26.76
C HIS A 20 14.53 -114.47 26.11
N ASN A 21 15.34 -115.02 25.19
CA ASN A 21 16.30 -114.24 24.41
C ASN A 21 15.59 -113.23 23.49
N ASP A 22 14.53 -113.64 22.79
CA ASP A 22 13.73 -112.75 21.94
C ASP A 22 13.12 -111.60 22.77
N ASN A 23 12.52 -111.91 23.93
CA ASN A 23 12.03 -110.89 24.85
C ASN A 23 13.13 -109.94 25.34
N TYR A 24 14.34 -110.45 25.61
CA TYR A 24 15.47 -109.59 25.99
C TYR A 24 15.86 -108.64 24.87
N THR A 25 15.94 -109.12 23.63
CA THR A 25 16.23 -108.29 22.46
C THR A 25 15.17 -107.21 22.23
N ASP A 26 13.88 -107.54 22.41
CA ASP A 26 12.78 -106.57 22.30
C ASP A 26 12.85 -105.50 23.41
N ILE A 27 13.17 -105.92 24.65
CA ILE A 27 13.34 -105.00 25.79
C ILE A 27 14.54 -104.09 25.54
N GLU A 28 15.67 -104.62 25.10
CA GLU A 28 16.89 -103.86 24.78
C GLU A 28 16.59 -102.79 23.72
N THR A 29 15.94 -103.18 22.61
CA THR A 29 15.54 -102.26 21.54
C THR A 29 14.62 -101.15 22.03
N THR A 30 13.69 -101.48 22.94
CA THR A 30 12.76 -100.51 23.53
C THR A 30 13.47 -99.54 24.46
N LEU A 31 14.40 -100.04 25.29
CA LEU A 31 15.18 -99.22 26.21
C LEU A 31 16.10 -98.26 25.44
N ASP A 32 16.77 -98.72 24.38
CA ASP A 32 17.59 -97.87 23.52
C ASP A 32 16.74 -96.74 22.90
N SER A 33 15.53 -97.07 22.43
CA SER A 33 14.60 -96.08 21.88
C SER A 33 14.15 -95.07 22.93
N HIS A 34 13.92 -95.52 24.17
CA HIS A 34 13.59 -94.64 25.28
C HIS A 34 14.77 -93.73 25.66
N ASP A 35 16.01 -94.23 25.67
CA ASP A 35 17.20 -93.42 25.97
C ASP A 35 17.41 -92.32 24.92
N ILE A 36 17.16 -92.61 23.64
CA ILE A 36 17.16 -91.61 22.57
C ILE A 36 16.05 -90.58 22.80
N ALA A 37 14.83 -91.01 23.13
CA ALA A 37 13.71 -90.11 23.37
C ALA A 37 13.96 -89.18 24.58
N VAL A 38 14.52 -89.73 25.66
CA VAL A 38 14.93 -88.98 26.86
C VAL A 38 16.00 -87.94 26.50
N THR A 39 16.99 -88.32 25.71
CA THR A 39 18.06 -87.42 25.24
C THR A 39 17.48 -86.27 24.40
N ASN A 40 16.59 -86.58 23.46
CA ASN A 40 15.94 -85.56 22.63
C ASN A 40 15.07 -84.62 23.47
N SER A 41 14.34 -85.15 24.44
CA SER A 41 13.57 -84.33 25.39
C SER A 41 14.47 -83.43 26.22
N ALA A 42 15.62 -83.92 26.68
CA ALA A 42 16.60 -83.12 27.42
C ALA A 42 17.15 -81.97 26.56
N ASN A 43 17.46 -82.23 25.29
CA ASN A 43 17.89 -81.22 24.33
C ASN A 43 16.79 -80.18 24.07
N HIS A 44 15.53 -80.61 23.96
CA HIS A 44 14.38 -79.72 23.85
C HIS A 44 14.11 -78.92 25.14
N ILE A 45 14.55 -79.36 26.32
CA ILE A 45 14.40 -78.54 27.53
C ILE A 45 15.54 -77.52 27.63
N ALA A 46 16.74 -77.87 27.15
CA ALA A 46 17.93 -77.04 27.21
C ALA A 46 17.99 -75.93 26.17
N ASP A 47 17.35 -76.10 25.00
CA ASP A 47 17.34 -75.07 23.96
C ASP A 47 16.28 -74.00 24.26
N GLY A 48 16.74 -72.83 24.71
CA GLY A 48 15.88 -71.67 24.99
C GLY A 48 15.22 -71.02 23.76
N ASN A 49 15.45 -71.52 22.54
CA ASN A 49 15.02 -70.93 21.27
C ASN A 49 14.11 -71.85 20.43
N ILE A 50 13.61 -72.96 20.95
CA ILE A 50 12.98 -74.01 20.13
C ILE A 50 11.74 -73.55 19.36
N HIS A 51 11.06 -72.51 19.82
CA HIS A 51 9.85 -71.99 19.18
C HIS A 51 10.01 -70.59 18.60
N THR A 52 11.22 -70.01 18.66
CA THR A 52 11.51 -68.68 18.13
C THR A 52 12.96 -68.61 17.66
N THR A 53 13.20 -68.09 16.47
CA THR A 53 14.54 -67.75 16.02
C THR A 53 15.17 -66.65 16.91
N ALA A 54 16.50 -66.57 16.93
CA ALA A 54 17.20 -65.50 17.63
C ALA A 54 16.80 -64.10 17.14
N VAL A 55 16.46 -63.96 15.85
CA VAL A 55 15.97 -62.70 15.24
C VAL A 55 14.59 -62.33 15.78
N GLU A 56 13.68 -63.30 15.88
CA GLU A 56 12.35 -63.07 16.47
C GLU A 56 12.46 -62.68 17.93
N LYS A 57 13.28 -63.40 18.71
CA LYS A 57 13.53 -63.07 20.12
C LYS A 57 14.10 -61.66 20.28
N ALA A 58 15.03 -61.23 19.42
CA ALA A 58 15.55 -59.86 19.43
C ALA A 58 14.49 -58.81 19.10
N LYS A 59 13.61 -59.07 18.11
CA LYS A 59 12.49 -58.18 17.78
C LYS A 59 11.51 -58.06 18.93
N LEU A 60 11.12 -59.18 19.54
CA LEU A 60 10.23 -59.24 20.70
C LEU A 60 10.83 -58.52 21.91
N ALA A 61 12.13 -58.70 22.17
CA ALA A 61 12.83 -58.01 23.25
C ALA A 61 12.91 -56.49 23.04
N GLY A 62 12.86 -56.02 21.79
CA GLY A 62 12.84 -54.60 21.45
C GLY A 62 11.47 -53.92 21.61
N ILE A 63 10.39 -54.69 21.81
CA ILE A 63 9.06 -54.15 22.05
C ILE A 63 8.95 -53.80 23.54
N THR A 64 8.74 -52.52 23.85
CA THR A 64 8.46 -52.09 25.22
C THR A 64 7.20 -52.79 25.74
N ALA A 65 7.25 -53.30 26.97
CA ALA A 65 6.09 -53.95 27.60
C ALA A 65 4.86 -53.03 27.56
N GLY A 66 3.74 -53.55 27.05
CA GLY A 66 2.49 -52.80 26.89
C GLY A 66 2.34 -52.03 25.58
N ALA A 67 3.33 -52.05 24.68
CA ALA A 67 3.18 -51.47 23.34
C ALA A 67 2.04 -52.15 22.56
N GLY A 68 1.20 -51.34 21.89
CA GLY A 68 0.05 -51.81 21.11
C GLY A 68 -1.22 -52.11 21.92
N GLY A 69 -1.16 -52.03 23.25
CA GLY A 69 -2.33 -52.16 24.13
C GLY A 69 -3.09 -50.84 24.35
N ALA A 70 -4.17 -50.90 25.12
CA ALA A 70 -4.85 -49.69 25.59
C ALA A 70 -3.85 -48.79 26.35
N ASN A 71 -3.94 -47.47 26.13
CA ASN A 71 -3.08 -46.46 26.72
C ASN A 71 -1.60 -46.48 26.29
N SER A 72 -1.21 -47.27 25.28
CA SER A 72 0.20 -47.34 24.82
C SER A 72 0.69 -46.09 24.10
N ALA A 73 -0.17 -45.10 23.89
CA ALA A 73 0.14 -43.82 23.23
C ALA A 73 -0.61 -42.65 23.91
N THR A 74 -0.54 -42.59 25.23
CA THR A 74 -1.02 -41.43 26.00
C THR A 74 0.04 -40.32 26.03
N ASP A 75 -0.35 -39.09 26.37
CA ASP A 75 0.59 -37.97 26.57
C ASP A 75 1.67 -38.31 27.59
N THR A 76 1.32 -39.05 28.66
CA THR A 76 2.29 -39.53 29.65
C THR A 76 3.33 -40.47 29.05
N VAL A 77 2.93 -41.37 28.14
CA VAL A 77 3.84 -42.32 27.48
C VAL A 77 4.68 -41.63 26.41
N ILE A 78 4.08 -40.71 25.64
CA ILE A 78 4.78 -39.93 24.60
C ILE A 78 5.76 -38.92 25.23
N GLY A 79 5.43 -38.42 26.41
CA GLY A 79 6.19 -37.44 27.15
C GLY A 79 6.15 -36.04 26.53
N ASN A 80 6.86 -35.12 27.17
CA ASN A 80 6.96 -33.74 26.72
C ASN A 80 7.80 -33.65 25.44
N ARG A 81 7.36 -32.81 24.49
CA ARG A 81 8.11 -32.48 23.27
C ARG A 81 8.59 -31.04 23.34
N THR A 82 9.80 -30.79 22.84
CA THR A 82 10.36 -29.44 22.75
C THR A 82 10.41 -29.00 21.30
N ALA A 83 9.41 -28.24 20.87
CA ALA A 83 9.43 -27.55 19.58
C ALA A 83 10.16 -26.19 19.72
N THR A 84 10.68 -25.66 18.62
CA THR A 84 11.45 -24.41 18.58
C THR A 84 10.99 -23.55 17.41
N ASP A 85 11.27 -22.25 17.43
CA ASP A 85 10.86 -21.29 16.40
C ASP A 85 12.07 -20.73 15.60
N ASN A 86 13.13 -21.54 15.52
CA ASN A 86 14.38 -21.18 14.86
C ASN A 86 14.86 -22.25 13.87
N THR A 87 14.00 -23.21 13.53
CA THR A 87 14.29 -24.24 12.51
C THR A 87 13.81 -23.80 11.15
N THR A 88 14.57 -24.12 10.09
CA THR A 88 14.09 -23.99 8.72
C THR A 88 12.80 -24.79 8.52
N PRO A 89 11.71 -24.19 8.02
CA PRO A 89 10.45 -24.89 7.82
C PRO A 89 10.56 -26.06 6.83
N SER A 90 9.94 -27.19 7.17
CA SER A 90 9.83 -28.39 6.34
C SER A 90 8.43 -28.99 6.44
N LEU A 91 7.97 -29.62 5.36
CA LEU A 91 6.71 -30.41 5.34
C LEU A 91 6.94 -31.89 5.70
N THR A 92 8.17 -32.28 5.99
CA THR A 92 8.54 -33.65 6.37
C THR A 92 9.37 -33.64 7.66
N GLY A 93 9.25 -34.71 8.44
CA GLY A 93 10.02 -34.91 9.68
C GLY A 93 9.19 -35.49 10.81
N SER A 94 9.78 -35.51 12.01
CA SER A 94 9.04 -35.87 13.23
C SER A 94 7.99 -34.80 13.57
N ILE A 95 7.00 -35.15 14.39
CA ILE A 95 5.99 -34.19 14.88
C ILE A 95 6.65 -32.94 15.50
N THR A 96 7.74 -33.13 16.25
CA THR A 96 8.52 -32.01 16.81
C THR A 96 9.05 -31.09 15.72
N ALA A 97 9.59 -31.63 14.63
CA ALA A 97 10.10 -30.84 13.51
C ALA A 97 8.98 -30.11 12.75
N LEU A 98 7.83 -30.75 12.57
CA LEU A 98 6.66 -30.13 11.93
C LEU A 98 6.11 -28.97 12.77
N PHE A 99 5.99 -29.14 14.09
CA PHE A 99 5.59 -28.04 14.97
C PHE A 99 6.64 -26.93 15.05
N SER A 100 7.93 -27.27 15.07
CA SER A 100 8.97 -26.25 15.00
C SER A 100 8.89 -25.45 13.69
N SER A 101 8.62 -26.11 12.57
CA SER A 101 8.41 -25.46 11.27
C SER A 101 7.23 -24.49 11.31
N LEU A 102 6.12 -24.89 11.90
CA LEU A 102 4.95 -24.04 12.10
C LEU A 102 5.26 -22.82 12.98
N PHE A 103 5.97 -23.01 14.10
CA PHE A 103 6.32 -21.91 14.99
C PHE A 103 7.30 -20.93 14.35
N THR A 104 8.29 -21.39 13.57
CA THR A 104 9.15 -20.50 12.77
C THR A 104 8.32 -19.64 11.80
N LEU A 105 7.29 -20.22 11.15
CA LEU A 105 6.41 -19.46 10.26
C LEU A 105 5.59 -18.41 11.02
N ILE A 106 5.00 -18.76 12.17
CA ILE A 106 4.25 -17.82 13.03
C ILE A 106 5.15 -16.67 13.51
N LYS A 107 6.39 -16.97 13.92
CA LYS A 107 7.39 -15.96 14.27
C LYS A 107 7.65 -15.01 13.10
N GLY A 108 7.80 -15.54 11.89
CA GLY A 108 7.96 -14.74 10.67
C GLY A 108 6.78 -13.82 10.39
N ILE A 109 5.55 -14.34 10.52
CA ILE A 109 4.30 -13.57 10.32
C ILE A 109 4.18 -12.44 11.34
N THR A 110 4.47 -12.71 12.60
CA THR A 110 4.34 -11.72 13.69
C THR A 110 5.50 -10.74 13.75
N GLY A 111 6.64 -11.04 13.12
CA GLY A 111 7.86 -10.24 13.18
C GLY A 111 8.48 -10.16 14.58
N LYS A 112 8.10 -11.05 15.49
CA LYS A 112 8.55 -11.04 16.89
C LYS A 112 9.81 -11.91 17.08
N PRO A 113 10.57 -11.71 18.18
CA PRO A 113 11.73 -12.55 18.49
C PRO A 113 11.39 -14.02 18.73
N SER A 114 10.15 -14.32 19.14
CA SER A 114 9.65 -15.67 19.35
C SER A 114 8.19 -15.81 18.94
N ALA A 115 7.80 -17.00 18.48
CA ALA A 115 6.42 -17.38 18.18
C ALA A 115 5.47 -17.30 19.40
N LEU A 116 6.02 -17.34 20.62
CA LEU A 116 5.26 -17.21 21.86
C LEU A 116 5.17 -15.76 22.36
N THR A 117 5.89 -14.84 21.72
CA THR A 117 5.75 -13.41 22.04
C THR A 117 4.45 -12.92 21.44
N ALA A 118 3.61 -12.29 22.27
CA ALA A 118 2.35 -11.71 21.79
C ALA A 118 2.59 -10.75 20.61
N PRO A 119 1.77 -10.82 19.54
CA PRO A 119 1.87 -9.89 18.43
C PRO A 119 1.59 -8.45 18.91
N ALA A 120 2.09 -7.46 18.18
CA ALA A 120 1.89 -6.04 18.55
C ALA A 120 0.42 -5.62 18.49
N ILE A 121 -0.36 -6.27 17.62
CA ILE A 121 -1.76 -6.02 17.37
C ILE A 121 -2.40 -7.33 16.88
N THR A 122 -3.70 -7.53 17.11
CA THR A 122 -4.39 -8.71 16.58
C THR A 122 -4.71 -8.55 15.09
N LEU A 123 -5.02 -9.65 14.42
CA LEU A 123 -5.42 -9.61 13.01
C LEU A 123 -6.76 -8.89 12.83
N GLU A 124 -7.67 -9.02 13.79
CA GLU A 124 -8.98 -8.35 13.81
C GLU A 124 -8.80 -6.83 13.86
N THR A 125 -7.94 -6.33 14.76
CA THR A 125 -7.68 -4.88 14.84
C THR A 125 -6.90 -4.38 13.62
N THR A 126 -6.00 -5.20 13.05
CA THR A 126 -5.33 -4.87 11.79
C THR A 126 -6.33 -4.73 10.65
N LYS A 127 -7.28 -5.68 10.53
CA LYS A 127 -8.37 -5.63 9.55
C LYS A 127 -9.20 -4.36 9.71
N ALA A 128 -9.56 -4.01 10.94
CA ALA A 128 -10.29 -2.78 11.24
C ALA A 128 -9.52 -1.51 10.80
N HIS A 129 -8.19 -1.47 10.97
CA HIS A 129 -7.37 -0.36 10.48
C HIS A 129 -7.29 -0.31 8.94
N VAL A 130 -7.06 -1.46 8.30
CA VAL A 130 -6.94 -1.55 6.82
C VAL A 130 -8.26 -1.20 6.13
N ASP A 131 -9.39 -1.63 6.69
CA ASP A 131 -10.72 -1.33 6.16
C ASP A 131 -11.19 0.10 6.48
N ASN A 132 -10.52 0.81 7.39
CA ASN A 132 -10.90 2.16 7.75
C ASN A 132 -10.49 3.16 6.67
N VAL A 133 -11.38 3.37 5.71
CA VAL A 133 -11.22 4.31 4.60
C VAL A 133 -10.92 5.75 5.03
N ASN A 134 -11.24 6.15 6.27
CA ASN A 134 -10.95 7.50 6.77
C ASN A 134 -9.48 7.69 7.16
N LEU A 135 -8.70 6.60 7.31
CA LEU A 135 -7.28 6.66 7.67
C LEU A 135 -6.35 6.54 6.47
N HIS A 136 -6.87 6.13 5.31
CA HIS A 136 -6.09 5.89 4.10
C HIS A 136 -6.44 6.90 3.03
N THR A 137 -5.50 7.14 2.11
CA THR A 137 -5.74 7.98 0.92
C THR A 137 -5.74 7.11 -0.33
N THR A 138 -6.63 7.44 -1.24
CA THR A 138 -6.74 6.87 -2.58
C THR A 138 -5.69 7.49 -3.51
N ALA A 139 -5.43 6.81 -4.63
CA ALA A 139 -4.56 7.35 -5.68
C ALA A 139 -5.11 8.68 -6.24
N ALA A 140 -6.43 8.79 -6.42
CA ALA A 140 -7.07 10.02 -6.90
C ALA A 140 -6.90 11.20 -5.92
N GLU A 141 -7.02 10.96 -4.62
CA GLU A 141 -6.73 11.99 -3.60
C GLU A 141 -5.27 12.41 -3.66
N LYS A 142 -4.33 11.47 -3.76
CA LYS A 142 -2.89 11.79 -3.89
C LYS A 142 -2.61 12.64 -5.14
N THR A 143 -3.20 12.31 -6.29
CA THR A 143 -3.06 13.12 -7.52
C THR A 143 -3.62 14.52 -7.34
N LYS A 144 -4.80 14.64 -6.72
CA LYS A 144 -5.42 15.95 -6.46
C LYS A 144 -4.56 16.79 -5.51
N LEU A 145 -4.06 16.19 -4.43
CA LEU A 145 -3.20 16.85 -3.44
C LEU A 145 -1.84 17.23 -4.04
N ALA A 146 -1.26 16.40 -4.91
CA ALA A 146 0.01 16.70 -5.59
C ALA A 146 -0.09 17.88 -6.57
N GLY A 147 -1.29 18.18 -7.08
CA GLY A 147 -1.55 19.35 -7.93
C GLY A 147 -1.70 20.66 -7.16
N ILE A 148 -1.75 20.64 -5.84
CA ILE A 148 -1.86 21.85 -5.01
C ILE A 148 -0.46 22.46 -4.84
N ALA A 149 -0.29 23.70 -5.30
CA ALA A 149 0.97 24.42 -5.13
C ALA A 149 1.31 24.59 -3.64
N ALA A 150 2.60 24.51 -3.31
CA ALA A 150 3.06 24.73 -1.94
C ALA A 150 2.61 26.11 -1.43
N GLY A 151 1.99 26.15 -0.25
CA GLY A 151 1.44 27.38 0.33
C GLY A 151 0.05 27.79 -0.18
N ALA A 152 -0.58 27.00 -1.06
CA ALA A 152 -1.97 27.25 -1.43
C ALA A 152 -2.89 26.96 -0.24
N GLU A 153 -3.69 27.97 0.14
CA GLU A 153 -4.68 27.84 1.21
C GLU A 153 -6.01 27.31 0.67
N VAL A 154 -6.70 26.52 1.49
CA VAL A 154 -8.02 25.99 1.12
C VAL A 154 -9.01 27.15 1.06
N ASN A 155 -9.61 27.37 -0.11
CA ASN A 155 -10.60 28.40 -0.38
C ASN A 155 -10.09 29.86 -0.39
N GLN A 156 -8.89 30.12 -0.91
CA GLN A 156 -8.46 31.50 -1.10
C GLN A 156 -9.35 32.21 -2.14
N ASN A 157 -9.83 33.43 -1.82
CA ASN A 157 -10.52 34.29 -2.80
C ASN A 157 -9.54 34.63 -3.93
N SER A 158 -9.99 34.64 -5.19
CA SER A 158 -9.13 35.05 -6.31
C SER A 158 -8.56 36.47 -6.15
N PHE A 159 -9.31 37.36 -5.48
CA PHE A 159 -8.86 38.66 -5.00
C PHE A 159 -9.48 38.90 -3.61
N ALA A 160 -8.71 39.41 -2.65
CA ALA A 160 -9.25 39.78 -1.34
C ALA A 160 -10.05 41.10 -1.39
N LYS A 161 -9.64 42.03 -2.26
CA LYS A 161 -10.16 43.40 -2.34
C LYS A 161 -9.90 44.02 -3.71
N VAL A 162 -10.81 44.85 -4.21
CA VAL A 162 -10.59 45.71 -5.39
C VAL A 162 -11.00 47.14 -5.04
N ASN A 163 -10.04 48.08 -5.01
CA ASN A 163 -10.26 49.49 -4.71
C ASN A 163 -11.24 49.74 -3.54
N ASN A 164 -10.89 49.22 -2.37
CA ASN A 164 -11.71 49.32 -1.16
C ASN A 164 -12.98 48.46 -1.09
N ILE A 165 -13.30 47.68 -2.13
CA ILE A 165 -14.42 46.72 -2.14
C ILE A 165 -13.89 45.36 -1.68
N ASP A 166 -14.29 44.92 -0.48
CA ASP A 166 -13.92 43.61 0.06
C ASP A 166 -14.75 42.50 -0.59
N ALA A 167 -14.12 41.36 -0.88
CA ALA A 167 -14.84 40.18 -1.36
C ALA A 167 -15.70 39.58 -0.23
N ALA A 168 -17.00 39.43 -0.46
CA ALA A 168 -17.96 38.90 0.50
C ALA A 168 -17.91 37.36 0.61
N ALA A 169 -17.35 36.68 -0.38
CA ALA A 169 -17.26 35.22 -0.44
C ALA A 169 -16.02 34.72 -1.19
N LYS A 170 -15.81 33.39 -1.13
CA LYS A 170 -14.72 32.65 -1.78
C LYS A 170 -14.68 32.82 -3.30
N SER A 171 -15.86 32.98 -3.88
CA SER A 171 -16.07 33.45 -5.24
C SER A 171 -17.05 34.60 -5.14
N ASP A 172 -16.65 35.77 -5.63
CA ASP A 172 -17.45 36.99 -5.61
C ASP A 172 -17.35 37.70 -6.95
N ALA A 173 -18.38 38.46 -7.30
CA ALA A 173 -18.50 39.14 -8.59
C ALA A 173 -18.26 40.64 -8.42
N LEU A 174 -17.20 41.17 -9.02
CA LEU A 174 -17.05 42.61 -9.22
C LEU A 174 -18.00 43.06 -10.34
N THR A 175 -19.04 43.80 -9.97
CA THR A 175 -19.93 44.43 -10.95
C THR A 175 -19.41 45.83 -11.28
N VAL A 176 -19.19 46.10 -12.57
CA VAL A 176 -18.77 47.42 -13.07
C VAL A 176 -19.91 47.98 -13.93
N THR A 177 -20.47 49.11 -13.52
CA THR A 177 -21.59 49.76 -14.21
C THR A 177 -21.14 51.09 -14.80
N GLY A 178 -21.56 51.37 -16.03
CA GLY A 178 -21.35 52.67 -16.65
C GLY A 178 -22.21 53.74 -15.98
N GLY A 179 -21.57 54.82 -15.50
CA GLY A 179 -22.27 56.03 -15.06
C GLY A 179 -22.68 56.92 -16.24
N THR A 180 -23.17 58.13 -15.95
CA THR A 180 -23.51 59.11 -16.99
C THR A 180 -22.33 59.34 -17.93
N GLY A 181 -22.56 59.10 -19.21
CA GLY A 181 -21.58 59.28 -20.26
C GLY A 181 -20.45 58.26 -20.31
N ILE A 182 -20.54 57.17 -19.55
CA ILE A 182 -19.59 56.05 -19.58
C ILE A 182 -20.35 54.78 -20.00
N THR A 183 -19.88 54.13 -21.05
CA THR A 183 -20.34 52.79 -21.44
C THR A 183 -19.31 51.75 -21.01
N VAL A 184 -19.77 50.68 -20.37
CA VAL A 184 -18.94 49.51 -20.05
C VAL A 184 -19.41 48.37 -20.93
N THR A 185 -18.50 47.87 -21.78
CA THR A 185 -18.78 46.75 -22.69
C THR A 185 -17.86 45.59 -22.34
N THR A 186 -18.43 44.38 -22.25
CA THR A 186 -17.66 43.15 -22.00
C THR A 186 -17.69 42.24 -23.22
N ASN A 187 -16.55 41.64 -23.54
CA ASN A 187 -16.45 40.54 -24.50
C ASN A 187 -15.98 39.27 -23.78
N PRO A 188 -16.89 38.33 -23.46
CA PRO A 188 -16.55 37.10 -22.75
C PRO A 188 -15.59 36.18 -23.53
N THR A 189 -15.61 36.25 -24.85
CA THR A 189 -14.78 35.41 -25.74
C THR A 189 -13.31 35.84 -25.68
N THR A 190 -13.05 37.15 -25.80
CA THR A 190 -11.68 37.69 -25.73
C THR A 190 -11.24 38.02 -24.30
N LYS A 191 -12.14 37.90 -23.32
CA LYS A 191 -11.92 38.25 -21.91
C LYS A 191 -11.51 39.72 -21.70
N THR A 192 -12.11 40.63 -22.48
CA THR A 192 -11.82 42.07 -22.39
C THR A 192 -13.03 42.86 -21.89
N MET A 193 -12.77 43.85 -21.03
CA MET A 193 -13.73 44.89 -20.66
C MET A 193 -13.24 46.22 -21.24
N THR A 194 -14.13 46.94 -21.91
CA THR A 194 -13.86 48.27 -22.46
C THR A 194 -14.70 49.29 -21.72
N VAL A 195 -14.05 50.33 -21.21
CA VAL A 195 -14.70 51.48 -20.59
C VAL A 195 -14.56 52.65 -21.56
N THR A 196 -15.69 53.13 -22.08
CA THR A 196 -15.73 54.15 -23.14
C THR A 196 -16.44 55.40 -22.64
N ALA A 197 -15.77 56.55 -22.71
CA ALA A 197 -16.43 57.84 -22.59
C ALA A 197 -17.24 58.12 -23.86
N THR A 198 -18.53 58.42 -23.72
CA THR A 198 -19.46 58.66 -24.83
C THR A 198 -19.64 60.15 -25.16
N GLY A 199 -18.88 61.02 -24.49
CA GLY A 199 -18.95 62.48 -24.68
C GLY A 199 -20.03 63.20 -23.88
N THR A 200 -20.91 62.47 -23.17
CA THR A 200 -21.89 63.05 -22.23
C THR A 200 -21.46 62.98 -20.77
N ALA A 201 -20.26 62.45 -20.50
CA ALA A 201 -19.69 62.44 -19.16
C ALA A 201 -19.37 63.89 -18.80
N THR A 202 -19.74 64.33 -17.60
CA THR A 202 -19.31 65.64 -17.09
C THR A 202 -17.79 65.63 -17.00
N PRO A 203 -17.07 66.44 -17.80
CA PRO A 203 -15.63 66.51 -17.70
C PRO A 203 -15.26 66.89 -16.27
N GLY A 204 -14.16 66.32 -15.74
CA GLY A 204 -13.61 66.80 -14.47
C GLY A 204 -13.35 68.31 -14.53
N ALA A 205 -13.11 68.93 -13.36
CA ALA A 205 -12.75 70.34 -13.29
C ALA A 205 -11.60 70.62 -14.26
N HIS A 206 -11.91 71.30 -15.36
CA HIS A 206 -10.95 71.83 -16.30
C HIS A 206 -10.86 73.33 -16.01
N GLY A 207 -9.70 73.92 -16.35
CA GLY A 207 -9.44 75.33 -16.09
C GLY A 207 -10.58 76.19 -16.64
N SER A 208 -10.93 77.25 -15.91
CA SER A 208 -12.07 78.12 -16.20
C SER A 208 -11.95 78.95 -17.50
N SER A 209 -10.92 78.72 -18.31
CA SER A 209 -10.67 79.47 -19.52
C SER A 209 -10.34 78.57 -20.71
N HIS A 210 -11.21 78.63 -21.72
CA HIS A 210 -10.89 78.30 -23.11
C HIS A 210 -10.13 79.47 -23.77
N ASN A 211 -9.11 80.00 -23.09
CA ASN A 211 -8.29 81.08 -23.62
C ASN A 211 -7.38 80.57 -24.73
N SER A 212 -6.90 81.48 -25.58
CA SER A 212 -5.99 81.17 -26.69
C SER A 212 -4.68 80.47 -26.27
N ASP A 213 -4.37 80.56 -24.97
CA ASP A 213 -3.19 80.06 -24.27
C ASP A 213 -3.51 78.93 -23.27
N GLY A 214 -4.77 78.46 -23.23
CA GLY A 214 -5.21 77.36 -22.37
C GLY A 214 -4.95 75.97 -22.95
N SER A 215 -5.15 74.91 -22.14
CA SER A 215 -5.03 73.51 -22.59
C SER A 215 -6.16 73.05 -23.52
N ASP A 216 -7.26 73.80 -23.59
CA ASP A 216 -8.42 73.52 -24.45
C ASP A 216 -8.86 74.81 -25.20
N PRO A 217 -8.06 75.30 -26.15
CA PRO A 217 -8.36 76.56 -26.85
C PRO A 217 -9.46 76.34 -27.89
N ILE A 218 -10.43 77.26 -27.97
CA ILE A 218 -11.41 77.29 -29.07
C ILE A 218 -10.69 77.82 -30.32
N PRO A 219 -10.51 77.01 -31.39
CA PRO A 219 -9.69 77.42 -32.54
C PRO A 219 -10.17 78.71 -33.22
N GLU A 220 -11.49 78.91 -33.27
CA GLU A 220 -12.09 80.13 -33.82
C GLU A 220 -11.75 81.39 -33.01
N LEU A 221 -11.62 81.27 -31.67
CA LEU A 221 -11.27 82.41 -30.81
C LEU A 221 -9.79 82.80 -30.96
N VAL A 222 -8.91 81.82 -31.17
CA VAL A 222 -7.50 82.06 -31.51
C VAL A 222 -7.39 82.83 -32.83
N SER A 223 -8.15 82.40 -33.84
CA SER A 223 -8.20 83.06 -35.16
C SER A 223 -8.76 84.48 -35.05
N LEU A 224 -9.83 84.68 -34.27
CA LEU A 224 -10.42 86.00 -34.06
C LEU A 224 -9.45 86.95 -33.36
N LYS A 225 -8.76 86.50 -32.30
CA LYS A 225 -7.76 87.32 -31.60
C LYS A 225 -6.65 87.78 -32.54
N ALA A 226 -6.12 86.89 -33.38
CA ALA A 226 -5.11 87.26 -34.36
C ALA A 226 -5.62 88.32 -35.37
N LYS A 227 -6.86 88.21 -35.82
CA LYS A 227 -7.49 89.19 -36.73
C LYS A 227 -7.76 90.52 -36.05
N VAL A 228 -8.21 90.53 -34.80
CA VAL A 228 -8.42 91.75 -34.01
C VAL A 228 -7.09 92.46 -33.78
N THR A 229 -6.03 91.73 -33.38
CA THR A 229 -4.69 92.32 -33.23
C THR A 229 -4.16 92.88 -34.56
N ALA A 230 -4.39 92.18 -35.68
CA ALA A 230 -4.01 92.71 -37.00
C ALA A 230 -4.77 93.99 -37.37
N LEU A 231 -6.07 94.06 -37.03
CA LEU A 231 -6.89 95.24 -37.24
C LEU A 231 -6.47 96.39 -36.32
N GLU A 232 -6.21 96.14 -35.04
CA GLU A 232 -5.68 97.12 -34.09
C GLU A 232 -4.36 97.71 -34.57
N ASN A 233 -3.44 96.88 -35.06
CA ASN A 233 -2.18 97.33 -35.65
C ASN A 233 -2.41 98.17 -36.91
N PHE A 234 -3.39 97.81 -37.75
CA PHE A 234 -3.75 98.58 -38.94
C PHE A 234 -4.32 99.96 -38.58
N LEU A 235 -5.26 100.02 -37.62
CA LEU A 235 -5.83 101.30 -37.16
C LEU A 235 -4.79 102.17 -36.44
N ALA A 236 -3.86 101.58 -35.68
CA ALA A 236 -2.77 102.33 -35.06
C ALA A 236 -1.84 102.99 -36.10
N TYR A 237 -1.80 102.46 -37.32
CA TYR A 237 -1.06 103.03 -38.44
C TYR A 237 -1.87 104.04 -39.27
N MET A 238 -3.16 104.22 -38.99
CA MET A 238 -3.94 105.28 -39.61
C MET A 238 -3.67 106.60 -38.87
N PRO A 239 -3.32 107.70 -39.57
CA PRO A 239 -3.21 109.01 -38.95
C PRO A 239 -4.59 109.44 -38.45
N ILE A 240 -4.79 109.41 -37.12
CA ILE A 240 -6.07 109.76 -36.47
C ILE A 240 -6.28 111.28 -36.38
N ASP A 241 -5.25 112.09 -36.59
CA ASP A 241 -5.45 113.51 -36.79
C ASP A 241 -5.72 113.76 -38.28
N GLY A 242 -6.91 114.29 -38.58
CA GLY A 242 -7.36 114.75 -39.90
C GLY A 242 -6.52 115.88 -40.50
N GLY A 243 -5.20 115.72 -40.53
CA GLY A 243 -4.24 116.50 -41.29
C GLY A 243 -4.33 116.11 -42.77
N GLY A 244 -4.61 117.11 -43.61
CA GLY A 244 -4.95 116.94 -45.01
C GLY A 244 -3.91 116.21 -45.86
N PHE A 245 -4.42 115.53 -46.89
CA PHE A 245 -3.67 114.95 -48.00
C PHE A 245 -3.09 116.03 -48.94
N ASP A 246 -2.38 117.04 -48.39
CA ASP A 246 -1.74 118.14 -49.16
C ASP A 246 -0.21 118.01 -49.23
N THR A 247 0.31 116.81 -49.01
CA THR A 247 1.62 116.47 -49.58
C THR A 247 1.46 115.19 -50.36
N SER A 248 1.90 115.24 -51.62
CA SER A 248 1.94 114.12 -52.56
C SER A 248 2.22 112.82 -51.81
N PRO A 249 1.35 111.79 -51.89
CA PRO A 249 1.62 110.49 -51.31
C PRO A 249 2.95 110.01 -51.86
N GLY A 250 3.99 110.09 -51.04
CA GLY A 250 5.19 109.30 -51.23
C GLY A 250 4.69 107.87 -51.21
N GLY A 251 4.52 107.30 -52.40
CA GLY A 251 4.20 105.90 -52.57
C GLY A 251 5.12 105.06 -51.68
N PRO A 252 4.67 103.85 -51.29
CA PRO A 252 5.43 103.00 -50.39
C PRO A 252 6.89 102.94 -50.86
N VAL A 253 7.78 103.41 -49.99
CA VAL A 253 9.22 103.23 -50.14
C VAL A 253 9.44 101.73 -50.10
N ILE A 254 9.58 101.14 -51.28
CA ILE A 254 10.20 99.84 -51.46
C ILE A 254 11.65 100.05 -51.01
N ASP A 255 11.92 99.81 -49.73
CA ASP A 255 13.29 99.61 -49.26
C ASP A 255 13.79 98.28 -49.84
N GLY A 256 14.46 98.41 -50.98
CA GLY A 256 15.32 97.38 -51.52
C GLY A 256 16.54 97.20 -50.62
N GLY A 257 16.35 96.49 -49.51
CA GLY A 257 17.39 95.89 -48.70
C GLY A 257 17.60 94.43 -49.11
N THR A 258 18.76 94.15 -49.66
CA THR A 258 19.29 92.86 -50.14
C THR A 258 19.15 91.69 -49.15
N ILE A 259 19.05 90.49 -49.74
CA ILE A 259 18.99 89.09 -49.23
C ILE A 259 17.62 88.58 -48.75
#